data_AF-A0A7S3QY02-F1
#
_entry.id   AF-A0A7S3QY02-F1
#
_cell.length_a   1.000
_cell.length_b   1.000
_cell.length_c   1.000
_cell.angle_alpha   90.00
_cell.angle_beta   90.00
_cell.angle_gamma   90.00
#
_symmetry.space_group_name_H-M   'P 1'
#
loop_
_entity.id
_entity.type
_entity.pdbx_description
1 polymer ?
#
loop_
_entity_poly.entity_id
_entity_poly.type
_entity_poly.pdbx_seq_one_letter_code
_entity_poly.pdbx_strand_id
1 'polypeptide(L)'
;MSYSDGGICCGASVIHDNKTRCRHLALSTNNIEKISSLSGMENLKILSLGRNVIKKIENLDAVAETLEELWISYNVLTSLAGADKAPNLRVLYASNNKIAGWNEIDRLASLAHLEDLLLVGNPLYNDYKDNNALSEYRVEVIKRLPNLKKLDGIPVDVDEREQASLSK
;
A
#
# COMPACT_ATOMS: atom_id res chain seq x y z
N MET A 1 -9.72 17.66 25.52
CA MET A 1 -8.85 18.46 24.65
C MET A 1 -9.24 18.15 23.22
N SER A 2 -9.56 19.22 22.51
CA SER A 2 -10.23 19.36 21.22
C SER A 2 -9.48 18.73 20.05
N TYR A 3 -10.19 17.95 19.22
CA TYR A 3 -9.82 17.72 17.82
C TYR A 3 -11.01 18.09 16.94
N SER A 4 -11.06 19.36 16.57
CA SER A 4 -11.74 19.85 15.38
C SER A 4 -10.96 19.41 14.13
N ASP A 5 -11.71 19.15 13.06
CA ASP A 5 -11.28 19.00 11.66
C ASP A 5 -10.64 17.66 11.23
N GLY A 6 -11.46 16.83 10.58
CA GLY A 6 -10.95 15.82 9.63
C GLY A 6 -11.28 14.35 9.88
N GLY A 7 -12.50 14.01 10.32
CA GLY A 7 -13.13 12.68 10.09
C GLY A 7 -12.21 11.44 10.19
N ILE A 8 -11.46 11.30 11.29
CA ILE A 8 -10.65 10.10 11.58
C ILE A 8 -11.54 9.11 12.34
N CYS A 9 -11.82 7.94 11.77
CA CYS A 9 -12.51 6.86 12.47
C CYS A 9 -11.50 5.82 12.93
N CYS A 10 -11.33 5.70 14.24
CA CYS A 10 -10.55 4.61 14.85
C CYS A 10 -11.51 3.51 15.35
N GLY A 11 -11.11 2.25 15.18
CA GLY A 11 -11.86 1.06 15.58
C GLY A 11 -12.35 1.11 17.03
N ALA A 12 -13.66 1.38 17.17
CA ALA A 12 -14.58 1.21 18.31
C ALA A 12 -15.79 2.17 18.19
N SER A 13 -15.68 3.25 17.40
CA SER A 13 -16.74 4.28 17.25
C SER A 13 -17.49 4.27 15.91
N VAL A 14 -17.41 3.21 15.09
CA VAL A 14 -18.16 3.11 13.82
C VAL A 14 -19.63 2.68 14.06
N ILE A 15 -20.18 2.98 15.24
CA ILE A 15 -21.51 2.56 15.68
C ILE A 15 -22.27 3.79 16.17
N HIS A 16 -22.53 4.79 15.32
CA HIS A 16 -23.88 5.39 15.26
C HIS A 16 -24.12 6.48 14.22
N ASP A 17 -23.16 7.28 13.73
CA ASP A 17 -23.60 8.50 13.00
C ASP A 17 -22.66 9.11 11.93
N ASN A 18 -21.49 8.54 11.63
CA ASN A 18 -20.50 9.28 10.81
C ASN A 18 -19.68 8.46 9.80
N LYS A 19 -20.29 7.43 9.18
CA LYS A 19 -19.64 6.64 8.12
C LYS A 19 -19.32 7.47 6.87
N THR A 20 -20.17 8.46 6.55
CA THR A 20 -20.14 9.25 5.32
C THR A 20 -19.07 10.36 5.28
N ARG A 21 -18.47 10.75 6.41
CA ARG A 21 -17.39 11.76 6.45
C ARG A 21 -16.02 11.18 6.80
N CYS A 22 -15.91 9.87 6.92
CA CYS A 22 -14.68 9.24 7.33
C CYS A 22 -13.64 9.30 6.20
N ARG A 23 -12.61 10.12 6.38
CA ARG A 23 -11.51 10.25 5.39
C ARG A 23 -10.34 9.34 5.74
N HIS A 24 -10.14 9.08 7.03
CA HIS A 24 -9.05 8.25 7.52
C HIS A 24 -9.63 7.14 8.40
N LEU A 25 -9.39 5.88 8.03
CA LEU A 25 -9.83 4.71 8.78
C LEU A 25 -8.61 3.98 9.32
N ALA A 26 -8.49 3.94 10.64
CA ALA A 26 -7.42 3.22 11.32
C ALA A 26 -7.99 1.98 12.03
N LEU A 27 -7.61 0.82 11.50
CA LEU A 27 -8.01 -0.50 11.98
C LEU A 27 -6.79 -1.36 12.34
N SER A 28 -5.68 -0.72 12.72
CA SER A 28 -4.45 -1.42 13.09
C SER A 28 -4.61 -2.24 14.37
N THR A 29 -3.94 -3.39 14.47
CA THR A 29 -3.90 -4.23 15.70
C THR A 29 -5.25 -4.83 16.13
N ASN A 30 -6.08 -5.24 15.16
CA ASN A 30 -7.41 -5.83 15.43
C ASN A 30 -7.51 -7.31 15.05
N ASN A 31 -6.38 -8.00 14.82
CA ASN A 31 -6.34 -9.39 14.35
C ASN A 31 -7.26 -9.65 13.15
N ILE A 32 -7.40 -8.66 12.26
CA ILE A 32 -8.31 -8.75 11.12
C ILE A 32 -7.71 -9.74 10.12
N GLU A 33 -8.43 -10.83 9.83
CA GLU A 33 -8.03 -11.79 8.81
C GLU A 33 -8.52 -11.40 7.40
N LYS A 34 -9.65 -10.68 7.35
CA LYS A 34 -10.31 -10.24 6.10
C LYS A 34 -10.85 -8.83 6.23
N ILE A 35 -10.65 -8.03 5.19
CA ILE A 35 -11.24 -6.70 5.10
C ILE A 35 -12.76 -6.88 4.94
N SER A 36 -13.52 -6.34 5.88
CA SER A 36 -14.99 -6.32 5.81
C SER A 36 -15.43 -5.29 4.76
N SER A 37 -16.59 -5.50 4.13
CA SER A 37 -17.10 -4.56 3.12
C SER A 37 -17.15 -3.13 3.68
N LEU A 38 -16.41 -2.22 3.05
CA LEU A 38 -16.31 -0.81 3.42
C LEU A 38 -17.47 0.03 2.86
N SER A 39 -18.58 -0.63 2.50
CA SER A 39 -19.78 0.01 1.96
C SER A 39 -20.26 1.14 2.88
N GLY A 40 -20.44 2.33 2.28
CA GLY A 40 -20.83 3.57 2.96
C GLY A 40 -19.66 4.49 3.39
N MET A 41 -18.42 4.18 3.00
CA MET A 41 -17.23 5.02 3.26
C MET A 41 -16.68 5.65 1.97
N GLU A 42 -17.56 6.22 1.16
CA GLU A 42 -17.25 6.79 -0.18
C GLU A 42 -16.30 7.99 -0.16
N ASN A 43 -15.91 8.50 1.01
CA ASN A 43 -14.97 9.61 1.16
C ASN A 43 -13.62 9.18 1.75
N LEU A 44 -13.37 7.86 1.84
CA LEU A 44 -12.17 7.33 2.46
C LEU A 44 -10.95 7.56 1.57
N LYS A 45 -9.96 8.26 2.11
CA LYS A 45 -8.69 8.57 1.45
C LYS A 45 -7.52 7.77 2.00
N ILE A 46 -7.48 7.55 3.31
CA ILE A 46 -6.38 6.84 3.98
C ILE A 46 -6.94 5.63 4.73
N LEU A 47 -6.40 4.45 4.42
CA LEU A 47 -6.76 3.19 5.06
C LEU A 47 -5.53 2.60 5.76
N SER A 48 -5.57 2.55 7.09
CA SER A 48 -4.53 1.92 7.89
C SER A 48 -5.02 0.58 8.45
N LEU A 49 -4.40 -0.49 7.98
CA LEU A 49 -4.64 -1.88 8.32
C LEU A 49 -3.38 -2.54 8.89
N GLY A 50 -2.47 -1.76 9.47
CA GLY A 50 -1.20 -2.26 9.97
C GLY A 50 -1.34 -3.25 11.13
N ARG A 51 -0.41 -4.21 11.27
CA ARG A 51 -0.41 -5.21 12.36
C ARG A 51 -1.72 -5.99 12.44
N ASN A 52 -2.14 -6.57 11.32
CA ASN A 52 -3.28 -7.48 11.24
C ASN A 52 -2.83 -8.84 10.66
N VAL A 53 -3.78 -9.72 10.33
CA VAL A 53 -3.48 -11.06 9.78
C VAL A 53 -4.09 -11.20 8.38
N ILE A 54 -4.12 -10.09 7.63
CA ILE A 54 -4.77 -10.02 6.32
C ILE A 54 -3.92 -10.79 5.30
N LYS A 55 -4.55 -11.75 4.61
CA LYS A 55 -3.89 -12.60 3.61
C LYS A 55 -4.05 -12.08 2.18
N LYS A 56 -5.14 -11.35 1.91
CA LYS A 56 -5.48 -10.81 0.59
C LYS A 56 -6.17 -9.46 0.72
N ILE A 57 -5.96 -8.59 -0.27
CA ILE A 57 -6.66 -7.31 -0.38
C ILE A 57 -7.97 -7.58 -1.12
N GLU A 58 -9.06 -7.74 -0.38
CA GLU A 58 -10.41 -7.98 -0.92
C GLU A 58 -11.41 -6.96 -0.36
N ASN A 59 -12.56 -6.81 -1.02
CA ASN A 59 -13.65 -5.92 -0.58
C ASN A 59 -13.29 -4.42 -0.50
N LEU A 60 -12.32 -3.95 -1.31
CA LEU A 60 -11.98 -2.53 -1.45
C LEU A 60 -12.79 -1.80 -2.54
N ASP A 61 -13.65 -2.50 -3.28
CA ASP A 61 -14.38 -1.94 -4.42
C ASP A 61 -15.18 -0.67 -4.08
N ALA A 62 -15.73 -0.59 -2.86
CA ALA A 62 -16.52 0.55 -2.41
C ALA A 62 -15.70 1.83 -2.13
N VAL A 63 -14.38 1.71 -1.93
CA VAL A 63 -13.49 2.84 -1.59
C VAL A 63 -12.35 3.01 -2.61
N ALA A 64 -12.29 2.13 -3.61
CA ALA A 64 -11.25 2.07 -4.62
C ALA A 64 -11.06 3.41 -5.36
N GLU A 65 -12.15 4.11 -5.66
CA GLU A 65 -12.09 5.38 -6.40
C GLU A 65 -11.57 6.55 -5.55
N THR A 66 -11.70 6.49 -4.22
CA THR A 66 -11.31 7.61 -3.33
C THR A 66 -10.04 7.36 -2.54
N LEU A 67 -9.57 6.12 -2.50
CA LEU A 67 -8.41 5.72 -1.72
C LEU A 67 -7.13 6.27 -2.34
N GLU A 68 -6.41 7.09 -1.58
CA GLU A 68 -5.12 7.68 -1.96
C GLU A 68 -3.96 7.00 -1.23
N GLU A 69 -4.17 6.52 0.00
CA GLU A 69 -3.13 5.88 0.81
C GLU A 69 -3.61 4.57 1.45
N LEU A 70 -2.83 3.50 1.25
CA LEU A 70 -3.09 2.19 1.83
C LEU A 70 -1.89 1.72 2.63
N TRP A 71 -2.08 1.58 3.95
CA TRP A 71 -1.05 1.10 4.86
C TRP A 71 -1.43 -0.28 5.38
N ILE A 72 -0.77 -1.32 4.90
CA ILE A 72 -1.03 -2.73 5.23
C ILE A 72 0.24 -3.44 5.72
N SER A 73 1.12 -2.68 6.37
CA SER A 73 2.35 -3.20 6.98
C SER A 73 2.10 -4.21 8.10
N TYR A 74 3.02 -5.15 8.30
CA TYR A 74 2.91 -6.19 9.33
C TYR A 74 1.63 -7.03 9.18
N ASN A 75 1.45 -7.59 7.99
CA ASN A 75 0.37 -8.53 7.68
C ASN A 75 0.97 -9.81 7.09
N VAL A 76 0.12 -10.69 6.56
CA VAL A 76 0.54 -11.94 5.90
C VAL A 76 0.10 -11.96 4.43
N LEU A 77 0.12 -10.80 3.77
CA LEU A 77 -0.25 -10.68 2.37
C LEU A 77 0.72 -11.47 1.50
N THR A 78 0.20 -12.44 0.75
CA THR A 78 0.97 -13.17 -0.26
C THR A 78 0.84 -12.54 -1.65
N SER A 79 -0.17 -11.70 -1.85
CA SER A 79 -0.48 -11.06 -3.12
C SER A 79 -1.02 -9.65 -2.90
N LEU A 80 -0.66 -8.75 -3.81
CA LEU A 80 -1.15 -7.38 -3.93
C LEU A 80 -2.36 -7.27 -4.86
N ALA A 81 -2.89 -8.41 -5.36
CA ALA A 81 -4.14 -8.44 -6.09
C ALA A 81 -5.26 -7.80 -5.26
N GLY A 82 -5.94 -6.81 -5.85
CA GLY A 82 -6.92 -5.95 -5.20
C GLY A 82 -6.44 -4.51 -4.98
N ALA A 83 -5.12 -4.28 -4.85
CA ALA A 83 -4.59 -2.91 -4.80
C ALA A 83 -4.65 -2.22 -6.18
N ASP A 84 -4.55 -2.99 -7.26
CA ASP A 84 -4.73 -2.56 -8.65
C ASP A 84 -6.12 -1.97 -8.95
N LYS A 85 -7.10 -2.27 -8.09
CA LYS A 85 -8.45 -1.72 -8.22
C LYS A 85 -8.55 -0.25 -7.81
N ALA A 86 -7.56 0.30 -7.10
CA ALA A 86 -7.60 1.67 -6.59
C ALA A 86 -6.76 2.61 -7.48
N PRO A 87 -7.32 3.19 -8.56
CA PRO A 87 -6.55 3.94 -9.55
C PRO A 87 -5.90 5.21 -8.98
N ASN A 88 -6.50 5.80 -7.93
CA ASN A 88 -6.02 7.01 -7.28
C ASN A 88 -5.00 6.74 -6.17
N LEU A 89 -4.55 5.50 -6.01
CA LEU A 89 -3.59 5.15 -4.96
C LEU A 89 -2.22 5.79 -5.25
N ARG A 90 -1.76 6.60 -4.30
CA ARG A 90 -0.49 7.33 -4.34
C ARG A 90 0.55 6.73 -3.41
N VAL A 91 0.11 6.20 -2.27
CA VAL A 91 1.00 5.65 -1.24
C VAL A 91 0.56 4.23 -0.90
N LEU A 92 1.47 3.27 -1.06
CA LEU A 92 1.25 1.87 -0.69
C LEU A 92 2.35 1.40 0.26
N TYR A 93 1.99 1.17 1.52
CA TYR A 93 2.88 0.60 2.51
C TYR A 93 2.53 -0.85 2.78
N ALA A 94 3.35 -1.77 2.28
CA ALA A 94 3.15 -3.21 2.41
C ALA A 94 4.39 -3.88 3.06
N SER A 95 5.07 -3.20 3.97
CA SER A 95 6.24 -3.78 4.66
C SER A 95 5.89 -4.97 5.55
N ASN A 96 6.85 -5.88 5.75
CA ASN A 96 6.69 -7.08 6.58
C ASN A 96 5.44 -7.90 6.19
N ASN A 97 5.35 -8.24 4.90
CA ASN A 97 4.34 -9.14 4.33
C ASN A 97 5.03 -10.40 3.74
N LYS A 98 4.31 -11.18 2.93
CA LYS A 98 4.78 -12.42 2.30
C LYS A 98 4.83 -12.32 0.78
N ILE A 99 5.14 -11.13 0.24
CA ILE A 99 5.27 -10.89 -1.21
C ILE A 99 6.62 -11.43 -1.68
N ALA A 100 6.60 -12.45 -2.56
CA ALA A 100 7.81 -13.09 -3.06
C ALA A 100 8.04 -12.92 -4.58
N GLY A 101 7.01 -12.53 -5.33
CA GLY A 101 7.05 -12.53 -6.79
C GLY A 101 7.03 -11.14 -7.40
N TRP A 102 7.80 -10.95 -8.48
CA TRP A 102 7.80 -9.75 -9.32
C TRP A 102 6.44 -9.48 -9.99
N ASN A 103 5.66 -10.53 -10.26
CA ASN A 103 4.29 -10.42 -10.79
C ASN A 103 3.42 -9.48 -9.94
N GLU A 104 3.66 -9.41 -8.63
CA GLU A 104 2.89 -8.54 -7.74
C GLU A 104 3.27 -7.06 -7.89
N ILE A 105 4.51 -6.78 -8.30
CA ILE A 105 4.99 -5.44 -8.64
C ILE A 105 4.45 -5.02 -10.01
N ASP A 106 4.43 -5.95 -10.97
CA ASP A 106 3.88 -5.71 -12.31
C ASP A 106 2.39 -5.35 -12.25
N ARG A 107 1.64 -5.91 -11.29
CA ARG A 107 0.24 -5.50 -11.01
C ARG A 107 0.13 -4.03 -10.63
N LEU A 108 1.05 -3.54 -9.81
CA LEU A 108 1.09 -2.13 -9.39
C LEU A 108 1.44 -1.20 -10.54
N ALA A 109 2.01 -1.69 -11.64
CA ALA A 109 2.30 -0.85 -12.82
C ALA A 109 1.04 -0.28 -13.47
N SER A 110 -0.13 -0.87 -13.21
CA SER A 110 -1.43 -0.31 -13.60
C SER A 110 -1.78 0.99 -12.85
N LEU A 111 -1.16 1.23 -11.69
CA LEU A 111 -1.41 2.40 -10.85
C LEU A 111 -0.57 3.59 -11.32
N ALA A 112 -1.14 4.39 -12.22
CA ALA A 112 -0.44 5.54 -12.80
C ALA A 112 -0.03 6.61 -11.76
N HIS A 113 -0.76 6.70 -10.65
CA HIS A 113 -0.56 7.72 -9.60
C HIS A 113 0.28 7.26 -8.42
N LEU A 114 0.82 6.03 -8.45
CA LEU A 114 1.61 5.49 -7.34
C LEU A 114 2.97 6.19 -7.25
N GLU A 115 3.19 6.90 -6.15
CA GLU A 115 4.37 7.73 -5.91
C GLU A 115 5.26 7.18 -4.79
N ASP A 116 4.69 6.51 -3.78
CA ASP A 116 5.45 5.99 -2.64
C ASP A 116 5.10 4.51 -2.38
N LEU A 117 6.12 3.65 -2.34
CA LEU A 117 5.99 2.22 -2.19
C LEU A 117 6.98 1.71 -1.14
N LEU A 118 6.48 0.94 -0.18
CA LEU A 118 7.29 0.32 0.87
C LEU A 118 7.08 -1.19 0.88
N LEU A 119 8.12 -1.94 0.54
CA LEU A 119 8.15 -3.39 0.45
C LEU A 119 9.19 -4.04 1.38
N VAL A 120 9.92 -3.25 2.16
CA VAL A 120 10.86 -3.72 3.19
C VAL A 120 10.27 -4.87 4.03
N GLY A 121 11.04 -5.94 4.19
CA GLY A 121 10.66 -7.10 5.00
C GLY A 121 9.74 -8.11 4.30
N ASN A 122 9.52 -7.95 3.00
CA ASN A 122 8.94 -9.00 2.16
C ASN A 122 10.02 -9.99 1.68
N PRO A 123 9.67 -11.27 1.43
CA PRO A 123 10.60 -12.24 0.83
C PRO A 123 11.31 -11.70 -0.40
N LEU A 124 10.59 -11.05 -1.32
CA LEU A 124 11.18 -10.43 -2.52
C LEU A 124 12.29 -9.43 -2.17
N TYR A 125 12.09 -8.58 -1.16
CA TYR A 125 13.09 -7.62 -0.72
C TYR A 125 14.24 -8.30 0.04
N ASN A 126 13.92 -9.27 0.91
CA ASN A 126 14.90 -9.97 1.74
C ASN A 126 15.84 -10.82 0.89
N ASP A 127 15.34 -11.48 -0.17
CA ASP A 127 16.16 -12.28 -1.06
C ASP A 127 17.27 -11.43 -1.71
N TYR A 128 16.96 -10.22 -2.19
CA TYR A 128 17.97 -9.32 -2.73
C TYR A 128 18.85 -8.69 -1.64
N LYS A 129 18.28 -8.42 -0.46
CA LYS A 129 19.04 -7.90 0.69
C LYS A 129 20.10 -8.88 1.16
N ASP A 130 19.73 -10.15 1.34
CA ASP A 130 20.61 -11.18 1.87
C ASP A 130 21.70 -11.55 0.86
N ASN A 131 21.43 -11.37 -0.44
CA ASN A 131 22.41 -11.51 -1.52
C ASN A 131 23.19 -10.20 -1.84
N ASN A 132 23.03 -9.14 -1.04
CA ASN A 132 23.69 -7.85 -1.24
C ASN A 132 23.42 -7.19 -2.62
N ALA A 133 22.24 -7.47 -3.19
CA ALA A 133 21.80 -7.03 -4.52
C ALA A 133 20.66 -5.98 -4.45
N LEU A 134 20.59 -5.19 -3.36
CA LEU A 134 19.52 -4.20 -3.17
C LEU A 134 19.47 -3.12 -4.25
N SER A 135 20.62 -2.74 -4.81
CA SER A 135 20.67 -1.77 -5.91
C SER A 135 19.96 -2.31 -7.14
N GLU A 136 20.16 -3.59 -7.48
CA GLU A 136 19.48 -4.25 -8.61
C GLU A 136 17.98 -4.34 -8.36
N TYR A 137 17.57 -4.72 -7.14
CA TYR A 137 16.16 -4.73 -6.75
C TYR A 137 15.50 -3.36 -6.98
N ARG A 138 16.15 -2.28 -6.53
CA ARG A 138 15.60 -0.92 -6.69
C ARG A 138 15.45 -0.55 -8.16
N VAL A 139 16.48 -0.79 -8.97
CA VAL A 139 16.45 -0.53 -10.42
C VAL A 139 15.33 -1.34 -11.09
N GLU A 140 15.16 -2.61 -10.75
CA GLU A 140 14.11 -3.48 -11.30
C GLU A 140 12.69 -3.04 -10.88
N VAL A 141 12.50 -2.51 -9.67
CA VAL A 141 11.23 -1.92 -9.24
C VAL A 141 10.96 -0.63 -9.99
N ILE A 142 11.94 0.28 -10.07
CA ILE A 142 11.80 1.57 -10.76
C ILE A 142 11.54 1.37 -12.26
N LYS A 143 12.16 0.36 -12.86
CA LYS A 143 11.92 -0.04 -14.26
C LYS A 143 10.47 -0.44 -14.51
N ARG A 144 9.84 -1.15 -13.56
CA ARG A 144 8.43 -1.55 -13.63
C ARG A 144 7.48 -0.42 -13.26
N LEU A 145 7.89 0.43 -12.31
CA LEU A 145 7.11 1.52 -11.74
C LEU A 145 7.81 2.88 -11.98
N PRO A 146 7.82 3.38 -13.23
CA PRO A 146 8.57 4.58 -13.58
C PRO A 146 8.04 5.85 -12.90
N ASN A 147 6.79 5.87 -12.45
CA ASN A 147 6.20 7.05 -11.79
C ASN A 147 6.54 7.14 -10.29
N LEU A 148 7.21 6.13 -9.73
CA LEU A 148 7.50 6.07 -8.31
C LEU A 148 8.51 7.14 -7.90
N LYS A 149 8.17 7.96 -6.91
CA LYS A 149 9.03 9.02 -6.35
C LYS A 149 9.83 8.54 -5.15
N LYS A 150 9.33 7.56 -4.41
CA LYS A 150 9.95 7.04 -3.19
C LYS A 150 9.77 5.53 -3.11
N LEU A 151 10.87 4.83 -2.86
CA LEU A 151 10.91 3.38 -2.72
C LEU A 151 11.59 3.02 -1.41
N ASP A 152 10.93 2.23 -0.59
CA ASP A 152 11.43 1.72 0.68
C ASP A 152 11.88 2.80 1.68
N GLY A 153 11.22 3.95 1.64
CA GLY A 153 11.59 5.10 2.46
C GLY A 153 12.71 5.97 1.88
N ILE A 154 13.31 5.57 0.76
CA ILE A 154 14.40 6.27 0.07
C ILE A 154 13.82 6.94 -1.19
N PRO A 155 13.98 8.26 -1.37
CA PRO A 155 13.62 8.93 -2.63
C PRO A 155 14.30 8.27 -3.82
N VAL A 156 13.58 8.15 -4.94
CA VAL A 156 14.15 7.65 -6.20
C VAL A 156 14.95 8.76 -6.84
N ASP A 157 16.26 8.56 -6.96
CA ASP A 157 17.16 9.53 -7.59
C ASP A 157 17.05 9.48 -9.13
N VAL A 158 17.51 10.55 -9.79
CA VAL A 158 17.60 10.63 -11.26
C VAL A 158 18.54 9.54 -11.79
N ASP A 159 19.66 9.28 -11.10
CA ASP A 159 20.63 8.25 -11.51
C ASP A 159 19.99 6.85 -11.56
N GLU A 160 19.15 6.51 -10.57
CA GLU A 160 18.45 5.22 -10.52
C GLU A 160 17.44 5.09 -11.67
N ARG A 161 16.79 6.20 -12.06
CA ARG A 161 15.87 6.23 -13.21
C ARG A 161 16.60 6.04 -14.53
N GLU A 162 17.75 6.67 -14.69
CA GLU A 162 18.57 6.50 -15.88
C GLU A 162 19.03 5.05 -16.01
N GLN A 163 19.52 4.44 -14.91
CA GLN A 163 19.89 3.02 -14.88
C GLN A 163 18.71 2.10 -15.25
N ALA A 164 17.52 2.35 -14.70
CA ALA A 164 16.32 1.59 -15.02
C ALA A 164 15.91 1.72 -16.50
N SER A 165 16.19 2.87 -17.12
CA SER A 165 15.90 3.11 -18.54
C SER A 165 16.92 2.45 -19.50
N LEU A 166 18.15 2.24 -19.04
CA LEU A 166 19.28 1.72 -19.82
C LEU A 166 19.31 0.19 -19.92
N SER A 167 18.81 -0.52 -18.90
CA SER A 167 18.80 -1.99 -18.85
C SER A 167 17.70 -2.63 -19.73
N LYS A 168 17.57 -2.20 -20.99
CA LYS A 168 16.57 -2.68 -21.97
C LYS A 168 16.81 -4.10 -22.45
#